data_AF-A0A4R3GVV0-F1
#
_entry.id   AF-A0A4R3GVV0-F1
#
_cell.length_a   1.000
_cell.length_b   1.000
_cell.length_c   1.000
_cell.angle_alpha   90.00
_cell.angle_beta   90.00
_cell.angle_gamma   90.00
#
_symmetry.space_group_name_H-M   'P 1'
#
loop_
_entity.id
_entity.type
_entity.pdbx_description
1 polymer ?
#
loop_
_entity_poly.entity_id
_entity_poly.type
_entity_poly.pdbx_seq_one_letter_code
_entity_poly.pdbx_strand_id
1 'polypeptide(L)' 'MNGDVAFAHMLHLDKGNANLPEEQRERGFWLRSTVCCQRSNDKWLITHEHISLPVDFRSGSVLMGLVP' A
#
# COMPACT_ATOMS: atom_id res chain seq x y z
N MET A 1 -16.86 -21.03 5.76
CA MET A 1 -15.52 -20.67 5.23
C MET A 1 -14.47 -21.28 6.16
N ASN A 2 -13.40 -21.89 5.65
CA ASN A 2 -12.48 -22.73 6.42
C ASN A 2 -11.54 -21.99 7.41
N GLY A 3 -11.77 -20.71 7.72
CA GLY A 3 -10.87 -19.93 8.59
C GLY A 3 -9.42 -19.78 8.09
N ASP A 4 -9.09 -20.36 6.93
CA ASP A 4 -7.75 -20.39 6.33
C ASP A 4 -7.50 -19.25 5.35
N VAL A 5 -8.44 -18.31 5.21
CA VAL A 5 -8.30 -17.14 4.35
C VAL A 5 -8.51 -15.89 5.20
N ALA A 6 -7.61 -14.93 5.06
CA ALA A 6 -7.66 -13.66 5.75
C ALA A 6 -7.37 -12.50 4.78
N PHE A 7 -7.93 -11.34 5.08
CA PHE A 7 -7.72 -10.10 4.33
C PHE A 7 -7.34 -8.99 5.30
N ALA A 8 -6.36 -8.17 4.93
CA ALA A 8 -5.96 -6.98 5.67
C ALA A 8 -5.97 -5.76 4.73
N HIS A 9 -6.43 -4.62 5.25
CA HIS A 9 -6.43 -3.34 4.53
C HIS A 9 -5.71 -2.30 5.37
N MET A 10 -4.79 -1.57 4.75
CA MET A 10 -3.88 -0.67 5.45
C MET A 10 -3.64 0.60 4.65
N LEU A 11 -3.39 1.70 5.37
CA LEU A 11 -2.72 2.87 4.83
C LEU A 11 -1.26 2.82 5.32
N HIS A 12 -0.30 2.78 4.40
CA HIS A 12 1.12 2.84 4.74
C HIS A 12 1.67 4.23 4.48
N LEU A 13 2.41 4.77 5.44
CA LEU A 13 3.28 5.92 5.21
C LEU A 13 4.66 5.40 4.81
N ASP A 14 4.97 5.52 3.52
CA ASP A 14 6.26 5.08 3.00
C ASP A 14 7.19 6.28 2.85
N LYS A 15 8.42 6.13 3.36
CA LYS A 15 9.51 7.09 3.25
C LYS A 15 10.77 6.36 2.80
N GLY A 16 11.44 6.89 1.79
CA GLY A 16 12.64 6.23 1.25
C GLY A 16 13.33 7.04 0.16
N ASN A 17 14.48 6.55 -0.29
CA ASN A 17 15.23 7.17 -1.38
C ASN A 17 14.60 6.83 -2.74
N ALA A 18 13.38 7.32 -2.94
CA ALA A 18 12.77 7.38 -4.26
C ALA A 18 13.32 8.62 -4.99
N ASN A 19 13.36 8.57 -6.32
CA ASN A 19 13.69 9.70 -7.19
C ASN A 19 12.57 10.77 -7.13
N LEU A 20 12.32 11.31 -5.94
CA LEU A 20 11.30 12.29 -5.62
C LEU A 20 11.97 13.60 -5.18
N PRO A 21 11.26 14.74 -5.30
CA PRO A 21 11.69 16.00 -4.74
C PRO A 21 12.03 15.85 -3.25
N GLU A 22 13.05 16.57 -2.78
CA GLU A 22 13.58 16.45 -1.41
C GLU A 22 12.50 16.60 -0.34
N GLU A 23 11.60 17.59 -0.49
CA GLU A 23 10.47 17.79 0.41
C GLU A 23 9.60 16.53 0.52
N GLN A 24 9.26 15.92 -0.62
CA GLN A 24 8.44 14.72 -0.64
C GLN A 24 9.17 13.52 -0.04
N ARG A 25 10.47 13.42 -0.28
CA ARG A 25 11.33 12.37 0.26
C ARG A 25 11.44 12.45 1.78
N GLU A 26 11.40 13.66 2.35
CA GLU A 26 11.37 13.87 3.80
C GLU A 26 9.99 13.62 4.43
N ARG A 27 8.91 13.98 3.73
CA ARG A 27 7.55 13.81 4.25
C ARG A 27 7.00 12.39 4.09
N GLY A 28 7.50 11.64 3.10
CA GLY A 28 6.91 10.36 2.69
C GLY A 28 5.55 10.55 2.01
N PHE A 29 4.92 9.46 1.59
CA PHE A 29 3.59 9.49 0.97
C PHE A 29 2.73 8.33 1.48
N TRP A 30 1.42 8.57 1.51
CA TRP A 30 0.46 7.54 1.92
C TRP A 30 0.02 6.70 0.72
N LEU A 31 0.04 5.38 0.88
CA LEU A 31 -0.49 4.42 -0.09
C LEU A 31 -1.56 3.52 0.54
N ARG A 32 -2.39 2.92 -0.31
CA ARG A 32 -3.37 1.92 0.11
C ARG A 32 -2.80 0.53 -0.19
N SER A 33 -2.89 -0.35 0.79
CA SER A 33 -2.53 -1.77 0.64
C SER A 33 -3.72 -2.65 0.99
N THR A 34 -3.94 -3.67 0.17
CA THR A 34 -4.80 -4.81 0.47
C THR A 34 -3.96 -6.07 0.36
N VAL A 35 -3.91 -6.86 1.43
CA VAL A 35 -3.14 -8.10 1.51
C VAL A 35 -4.10 -9.26 1.76
N CYS A 36 -4.03 -10.27 0.89
CA CYS A 36 -4.75 -11.53 1.06
C CYS A 36 -3.77 -12.59 1.54
N CYS A 37 -4.15 -13.31 2.58
CA CYS A 37 -3.34 -14.39 3.14
C CYS A 37 -4.12 -15.71 3.09
N GLN A 38 -3.39 -16.80 2.89
CA GLN A 38 -3.92 -18.15 3.01
C GLN A 38 -3.06 -18.98 3.98
N ARG A 39 -3.70 -19.73 4.86
CA ARG A 39 -3.04 -20.66 5.79
C ARG A 39 -2.74 -21.98 5.08
N SER A 40 -1.50 -22.44 5.17
CA SER A 40 -1.03 -23.73 4.65
C SER A 40 0.06 -24.28 5.56
N ASN A 41 -0.03 -25.56 5.96
CA ASN A 41 0.91 -26.22 6.88
C ASN A 41 1.19 -25.36 8.14
N ASP A 42 0.12 -24.89 8.78
CA ASP A 42 0.14 -24.02 9.96
C ASP A 42 0.89 -22.68 9.81
N LYS A 43 1.10 -22.22 8.57
CA LYS A 43 1.72 -20.93 8.26
C LYS A 43 0.77 -20.06 7.46
N TRP A 44 0.72 -18.78 7.79
CA TRP A 44 0.05 -17.78 6.96
C TRP A 44 1.02 -17.28 5.90
N LEU A 45 0.60 -17.36 4.64
CA LEU A 45 1.36 -16.89 3.49
C LEU A 45 0.57 -15.81 2.77
N ILE A 46 1.25 -14.76 2.31
CA ILE A 46 0.67 -13.78 1.42
C ILE A 46 0.46 -14.44 0.05
N THR A 47 -0.77 -14.44 -0.44
CA THR A 47 -1.14 -14.98 -1.76
C THR A 47 -1.42 -13.88 -2.77
N HIS A 48 -1.79 -12.69 -2.30
CA HIS A 48 -2.04 -11.54 -3.14
C HIS A 48 -1.75 -10.24 -2.39
N GLU A 49 -1.18 -9.28 -3.10
CA GLU A 49 -1.05 -7.90 -2.66
C GLU A 49 -1.57 -6.97 -3.75
N HIS A 50 -2.35 -5.97 -3.35
CA HIS A 50 -2.72 -4.86 -4.18
C HIS A 50 -2.29 -3.57 -3.49
N ILE A 51 -1.30 -2.90 -4.10
CA ILE A 51 -0.77 -1.63 -3.67
C ILE A 51 -1.16 -0.57 -4.68
N SER A 52 -1.68 0.57 -4.23
CA SER A 52 -2.11 1.62 -5.14
C SER A 52 -1.99 3.02 -4.55
N LEU A 53 -1.66 3.97 -5.43
CA LEU A 53 -1.63 5.40 -5.12
C LEU A 53 -2.82 6.11 -5.78
N PRO A 54 -3.40 7.12 -5.14
CA PRO A 54 -4.41 7.96 -5.76
C PRO A 54 -3.78 8.86 -6.84
N VAL A 55 -4.52 9.09 -7.91
CA VAL A 55 -4.11 9.95 -9.03
C VAL A 55 -5.12 11.06 -9.24
N ASP A 56 -4.64 12.24 -9.62
CA ASP A 56 -5.48 13.28 -10.19
C ASP A 56 -5.74 12.95 -11.66
N PHE A 57 -7.00 12.69 -12.01
CA PHE A 57 -7.36 12.30 -13.37
C PHE A 57 -7.21 13.41 -14.41
N ARG A 58 -7.18 14.69 -13.99
CA ARG A 58 -7.00 15.80 -14.94
C ARG A 58 -5.56 15.91 -15.42
N SER A 59 -4.61 15.87 -14.49
CA SER A 59 -3.18 15.98 -14.77
C SER A 59 -2.49 14.63 -15.01
N GLY A 60 -3.13 13.51 -14.62
CA GLY A 60 -2.50 12.19 -14.60
C GLY A 60 -1.44 12.02 -13.50
N SER A 61 -1.30 13.00 -12.61
CA SER A 61 -0.25 13.01 -11.59
C SER A 61 -0.65 12.21 -10.35
N VAL A 62 0.35 11.63 -9.68
CA VAL A 62 0.15 10.95 -8.39
C VAL A 62 -0.05 11.98 -7.27
N LEU A 63 -1.04 11.75 -6.41
CA LEU A 63 -1.34 12.63 -5.27
C LEU A 63 -0.54 12.21 -4.03
N MET A 64 0.67 12.74 -3.91
CA MET A 64 1.63 12.35 -2.85
C MET A 64 1.47 13.13 -1.53
N GLY A 65 0.66 14.19 -1.51
CA GLY A 65 0.47 15.09 -0.37
C GLY A 65 -0.79 14.82 0.46
N LEU A 66 -1.52 13.73 0.19
CA LEU A 66 -2.73 13.37 0.94
C LEU A 66 -2.38 12.86 2.34
N VAL A 67 -3.33 13.03 3.27
CA VAL A 67 -3.28 12.47 4.62
C VAL A 67 -4.46 11.50 4.79
N PRO A 68 -4.38 10.51 5.71
CA PRO A 68 -5.47 9.59 6.00
C PRO A 68 -6.78 10.28 6.37
#